data_AF-A0A7Y0U0V4-F1
#
_entry.id   AF-A0A7Y0U0V4-F1
#
_cell.length_a   1.000
_cell.length_b   1.000
_cell.length_c   1.000
_cell.angle_alpha   90.00
_cell.angle_beta   90.00
_cell.angle_gamma   90.00
#
_symmetry.space_group_name_H-M   'P 1'
#
loop_
_entity.id
_entity.type
_entity.pdbx_description
1 polymer ?
#
loop_
_entity_poly.entity_id
_entity_poly.type
_entity_poly.pdbx_seq_one_letter_code
_entity_poly.pdbx_strand_id
1 'polypeptide(L)'
;MKITTVNVNGVRAAFRKGFGDWLANDDSELYCLQEVRATVEDTVTLFGSAFDVRVWPCRIKGRAGVALVARRDSAFSLGDTREGLPAALYDGSGEPDVDSGRWLEAEVSLPGGGSLTLVSAYLHSGELGSEKQEQKLAYLERATKRLSELAATARAAGAGAAQALVCGDFNIVRTERDIKNWKPNHNKVSGVMDEEIAILDAWMSDSLEGTAKHPAVDVTRALLGEVQGPYTWWSQRGKAFDNDAGWRIDYQMATPGLATHAAEVSVWRAPSYAERWSDHAPLSITYQI
;
A
#
# COMPACT_ATOMS: atom_id res chain seq x y z
N MET A 1 -2.16 -6.12 -16.78
CA MET A 1 -1.27 -5.61 -15.71
C MET A 1 -1.66 -6.17 -14.34
N LYS A 2 -0.84 -6.99 -13.68
CA LYS A 2 -1.02 -7.41 -12.29
C LYS A 2 -0.05 -6.64 -11.37
N ILE A 3 -0.60 -6.08 -10.30
CA ILE A 3 0.15 -5.27 -9.31
C ILE A 3 -0.02 -5.90 -7.94
N THR A 4 1.07 -6.06 -7.21
CA THR A 4 1.05 -6.56 -5.82
C THR A 4 1.53 -5.50 -4.85
N THR A 5 0.86 -5.40 -3.70
CA THR A 5 1.37 -4.65 -2.56
C THR A 5 1.62 -5.55 -1.37
N VAL A 6 2.72 -5.33 -0.66
CA VAL A 6 3.03 -6.07 0.57
C VAL A 6 3.98 -5.33 1.49
N ASN A 7 3.61 -5.24 2.77
CA ASN A 7 4.55 -4.92 3.83
C ASN A 7 5.46 -6.13 4.10
N VAL A 8 6.76 -6.00 3.85
CA VAL A 8 7.73 -7.10 3.96
C VAL A 8 8.36 -7.22 5.35
N ASN A 9 8.06 -6.29 6.27
CA ASN A 9 8.59 -6.26 7.65
C ASN A 9 10.11 -6.49 7.72
N GLY A 10 10.85 -5.85 6.81
CA GLY A 10 12.28 -5.97 6.60
C GLY A 10 12.64 -6.90 5.44
N VAL A 11 12.98 -6.31 4.30
CA VAL A 11 13.23 -7.04 3.03
C VAL A 11 14.32 -8.11 3.15
N ARG A 12 15.44 -7.80 3.84
CA ARG A 12 16.52 -8.79 4.06
C ARG A 12 16.04 -10.02 4.83
N ALA A 13 15.16 -9.82 5.82
CA ALA A 13 14.61 -10.92 6.61
C ALA A 13 13.58 -11.72 5.79
N ALA A 14 12.74 -11.03 5.02
CA ALA A 14 11.78 -11.68 4.13
C ALA A 14 12.46 -12.57 3.09
N PHE A 15 13.52 -12.08 2.41
CA PHE A 15 14.28 -12.88 1.43
C PHE A 15 14.87 -14.15 2.05
N ARG A 16 15.46 -14.07 3.26
CA ARG A 16 15.96 -15.26 3.98
C ARG A 16 14.88 -16.26 4.36
N LYS A 17 13.62 -15.85 4.40
CA LYS A 17 12.46 -16.68 4.78
C LYS A 17 11.64 -17.16 3.57
N GLY A 18 12.13 -16.97 2.34
CA GLY A 18 11.47 -17.47 1.13
C GLY A 18 10.67 -16.44 0.34
N PHE A 19 10.78 -15.13 0.64
CA PHE A 19 10.16 -14.11 -0.21
C PHE A 19 10.74 -14.09 -1.63
N GLY A 20 12.04 -14.38 -1.79
CA GLY A 20 12.67 -14.48 -3.12
C GLY A 20 12.12 -15.65 -3.93
N ASP A 21 11.85 -16.80 -3.28
CA ASP A 21 11.23 -17.96 -3.93
C ASP A 21 9.78 -17.66 -4.32
N TRP A 22 9.05 -16.93 -3.47
CA TRP A 22 7.69 -16.46 -3.80
C TRP A 22 7.71 -15.53 -5.02
N LEU A 23 8.60 -14.51 -5.04
CA LEU A 23 8.76 -13.59 -6.18
C LEU A 23 9.11 -14.31 -7.49
N ALA A 24 9.86 -15.41 -7.43
CA ALA A 24 10.20 -16.19 -8.62
C ALA A 24 9.02 -16.99 -9.19
N ASN A 25 7.96 -17.21 -8.40
CA ASN A 25 6.76 -17.96 -8.79
C ASN A 25 5.51 -17.08 -8.93
N ASP A 26 5.59 -15.80 -8.57
CA ASP A 26 4.53 -14.82 -8.79
C ASP A 26 4.69 -14.15 -10.17
N ASP A 27 3.56 -13.85 -10.81
CA ASP A 27 3.48 -13.31 -12.17
C ASP A 27 3.16 -11.82 -12.21
N SER A 28 3.19 -11.10 -11.08
CA SER A 28 2.92 -9.65 -11.08
C SER A 28 4.04 -8.87 -11.75
N GLU A 29 3.66 -7.88 -12.54
CA GLU A 29 4.59 -7.02 -13.28
C GLU A 29 5.17 -5.92 -12.39
N LEU A 30 4.39 -5.44 -11.41
CA LEU A 30 4.75 -4.34 -10.51
C LEU A 30 4.50 -4.71 -9.05
N TYR A 31 5.40 -4.29 -8.17
CA TYR A 31 5.30 -4.51 -6.72
C TYR A 31 5.50 -3.21 -5.93
N CYS A 32 4.63 -2.99 -4.95
CA CYS A 32 4.72 -1.93 -3.97
C CYS A 32 5.09 -2.55 -2.62
N LEU A 33 6.30 -2.26 -2.13
CA LEU A 33 6.80 -2.84 -0.88
C LEU A 33 6.83 -1.79 0.22
N GLN A 34 6.38 -2.18 1.41
CA GLN A 34 6.42 -1.36 2.63
C GLN A 34 7.29 -2.01 3.69
N GLU A 35 7.78 -1.21 4.62
CA GLU A 35 8.74 -1.62 5.65
C GLU A 35 9.94 -2.37 5.12
N VAL A 36 10.53 -1.84 4.05
CA VAL A 36 11.75 -2.38 3.43
C VAL A 36 12.88 -2.45 4.47
N ARG A 37 13.00 -1.43 5.33
CA ARG A 37 13.99 -1.32 6.43
C ARG A 37 15.44 -1.59 5.99
N ALA A 38 15.77 -1.24 4.74
CA ALA A 38 17.07 -1.46 4.13
C ALA A 38 17.52 -0.26 3.29
N THR A 39 18.80 -0.23 2.94
CA THR A 39 19.35 0.77 2.03
C THR A 39 18.91 0.47 0.59
N VAL A 40 19.09 1.47 -0.29
CA VAL A 40 18.88 1.29 -1.74
C VAL A 40 19.76 0.14 -2.24
N GLU A 41 21.06 0.16 -1.95
CA GLU A 41 22.04 -0.84 -2.41
C GLU A 41 21.69 -2.27 -1.97
N ASP A 42 21.38 -2.46 -0.68
CA ASP A 42 20.99 -3.78 -0.15
C ASP A 42 19.76 -4.32 -0.87
N THR A 43 18.76 -3.45 -1.08
CA THR A 43 17.49 -3.84 -1.70
C THR A 43 17.69 -4.17 -3.17
N VAL A 44 18.37 -3.32 -3.95
CA VAL A 44 18.68 -3.59 -5.36
C VAL A 44 19.48 -4.88 -5.51
N THR A 45 20.44 -5.13 -4.63
CA THR A 45 21.25 -6.36 -4.66
C THR A 45 20.40 -7.61 -4.44
N LEU A 46 19.43 -7.58 -3.52
CA LEU A 46 18.55 -8.73 -3.24
C LEU A 46 17.66 -9.10 -4.44
N PHE A 47 17.12 -8.10 -5.13
CA PHE A 47 16.27 -8.32 -6.31
C PHE A 47 17.09 -8.70 -7.55
N GLY A 48 18.34 -8.25 -7.65
CA GLY A 48 19.23 -8.59 -8.75
C GLY A 48 18.80 -7.98 -10.08
N SER A 49 19.32 -8.52 -11.18
CA SER A 49 19.16 -7.92 -12.51
C SER A 49 17.80 -8.16 -13.17
N ALA A 50 16.97 -9.04 -12.62
CA ALA A 50 15.65 -9.37 -13.17
C ALA A 50 14.61 -8.26 -12.92
N PHE A 51 14.89 -7.35 -11.99
CA PHE A 51 13.95 -6.30 -11.58
C PHE A 51 14.60 -4.91 -11.67
N ASP A 52 13.78 -3.90 -11.97
CA ASP A 52 14.09 -2.49 -11.69
C ASP A 52 13.52 -2.12 -10.32
N VAL A 53 14.30 -1.46 -9.48
CA VAL A 53 13.98 -1.24 -8.06
C VAL A 53 14.25 0.21 -7.69
N ARG A 54 13.23 0.91 -7.20
CA ARG A 54 13.32 2.25 -6.63
C ARG A 54 12.99 2.18 -5.14
N VAL A 55 13.79 2.80 -4.30
CA VAL A 55 13.66 2.71 -2.85
C VAL A 55 13.72 4.09 -2.23
N TRP A 56 12.73 4.43 -1.42
CA TRP A 56 12.80 5.54 -0.49
C TRP A 56 13.04 4.99 0.92
N PRO A 57 14.29 4.96 1.40
CA PRO A 57 14.58 4.48 2.75
C PRO A 57 14.12 5.49 3.81
N CYS A 58 13.78 5.00 4.99
CA CYS A 58 13.63 5.89 6.14
C CYS A 58 15.01 6.40 6.58
N ARG A 59 15.09 7.70 6.91
CA ARG A 59 16.30 8.31 7.48
C ARG A 59 16.62 7.73 8.86
N ILE A 60 15.60 7.27 9.60
CA ILE A 60 15.80 6.48 10.83
C ILE A 60 16.15 5.04 10.45
N LYS A 61 17.41 4.67 10.68
CA LYS A 61 17.95 3.34 10.32
C LYS A 61 17.10 2.20 10.87
N GLY A 62 16.78 1.23 10.01
CA GLY A 62 16.04 0.02 10.37
C GLY A 62 14.54 0.21 10.59
N ARG A 63 14.00 1.40 10.30
CA ARG A 63 12.56 1.70 10.38
C ARG A 63 11.98 1.91 8.97
N ALA A 64 10.67 1.72 8.83
CA ALA A 64 9.89 2.03 7.62
C ALA A 64 10.63 1.68 6.30
N GLY A 65 10.60 2.60 5.33
CA GLY A 65 11.14 2.41 4.00
C GLY A 65 10.11 1.80 3.06
N VAL A 66 9.99 2.37 1.87
CA VAL A 66 9.10 1.89 0.80
C VAL A 66 9.90 1.67 -0.47
N ALA A 67 9.46 0.72 -1.28
CA ALA A 67 10.04 0.47 -2.60
C ALA A 67 8.96 0.25 -3.66
N LEU A 68 9.31 0.58 -4.89
CA LEU A 68 8.59 0.23 -6.11
C LEU A 68 9.50 -0.68 -6.92
N VAL A 69 8.95 -1.77 -7.42
CA VAL A 69 9.69 -2.79 -8.16
C VAL A 69 8.94 -3.12 -9.45
N ALA A 70 9.65 -3.19 -10.57
CA ALA A 70 9.12 -3.64 -11.85
C ALA A 70 9.91 -4.85 -12.38
N ARG A 71 9.21 -5.86 -12.90
CA ARG A 71 9.84 -6.97 -13.62
C ARG A 71 10.37 -6.46 -14.97
N ARG A 72 11.66 -6.65 -15.24
CA ARG A 72 12.29 -6.13 -16.47
C ARG A 72 11.89 -6.87 -17.74
N ASP A 73 11.37 -8.08 -17.62
CA ASP A 73 10.78 -8.85 -18.72
C ASP A 73 9.29 -8.54 -18.93
N SER A 74 8.71 -7.62 -18.15
CA SER A 74 7.34 -7.14 -18.35
C SER A 74 7.28 -5.96 -19.33
N ALA A 75 6.06 -5.58 -19.73
CA ALA A 75 5.82 -4.42 -20.58
C ALA A 75 5.88 -3.07 -19.82
N PHE A 76 6.12 -3.09 -18.50
CA PHE A 76 6.04 -1.92 -17.63
C PHE A 76 7.41 -1.56 -17.06
N SER A 77 7.72 -0.26 -17.03
CA SER A 77 8.97 0.26 -16.47
C SER A 77 8.70 1.45 -15.56
N LEU A 78 9.53 1.62 -14.53
CA LEU A 78 9.47 2.75 -13.62
C LEU A 78 10.20 3.95 -14.23
N GLY A 79 9.48 5.05 -14.40
CA GLY A 79 10.00 6.34 -14.85
C GLY A 79 10.53 7.19 -13.71
N ASP A 80 10.25 8.49 -13.77
CA ASP A 80 10.66 9.46 -12.75
C ASP A 80 9.99 9.16 -11.41
N THR A 81 10.73 9.42 -10.33
CA THR A 81 10.29 9.13 -8.96
C THR A 81 10.13 10.39 -8.12
N ARG A 82 9.17 10.35 -7.18
CA ARG A 82 9.05 11.32 -6.09
C ARG A 82 9.21 10.61 -4.75
N GLU A 83 10.22 11.02 -4.00
CA GLU A 83 10.47 10.58 -2.64
C GLU A 83 9.76 11.49 -1.64
N GLY A 84 8.97 10.89 -0.73
CA GLY A 84 8.20 11.61 0.27
C GLY A 84 6.96 12.33 -0.29
N LEU A 85 6.21 12.96 0.61
CA LEU A 85 5.11 13.84 0.25
C LEU A 85 5.66 15.20 -0.25
N PRO A 86 4.92 15.95 -1.09
CA PRO A 86 5.38 17.26 -1.55
C PRO A 86 5.75 18.20 -0.39
N ALA A 87 6.90 18.87 -0.51
CA ALA A 87 7.42 19.76 0.54
C ALA A 87 6.42 20.86 0.96
N ALA A 88 5.57 21.32 0.03
CA ALA A 88 4.53 22.31 0.29
C ALA A 88 3.39 21.82 1.22
N LEU A 89 3.29 20.50 1.48
CA LEU A 89 2.37 19.94 2.47
C LEU A 89 2.92 19.97 3.90
N TYR A 90 4.17 20.41 4.05
CA TYR A 90 4.78 20.73 5.33
C TYR A 90 4.73 22.23 5.57
N ASP A 91 4.78 22.65 6.83
CA ASP A 91 4.71 24.05 7.28
C ASP A 91 6.02 24.84 7.06
N GLY A 92 6.81 24.45 6.07
CA GLY A 92 8.15 24.98 5.82
C GLY A 92 9.25 24.34 6.69
N SER A 93 8.91 23.49 7.67
CA SER A 93 9.90 22.73 8.46
C SER A 93 10.57 21.58 7.69
N GLY A 94 10.03 21.23 6.52
CA GLY A 94 10.46 20.07 5.74
C GLY A 94 9.86 18.75 6.25
N GLU A 95 10.14 17.66 5.54
CA GLU A 95 9.71 16.32 5.96
C GLU A 95 10.52 15.86 7.18
N PRO A 96 9.89 15.59 8.34
CA PRO A 96 10.60 15.07 9.49
C PRO A 96 11.09 13.63 9.25
N ASP A 97 12.15 13.22 9.92
CA ASP A 97 12.76 11.89 9.70
C ASP A 97 11.77 10.74 9.94
N VAL A 98 10.82 10.90 10.85
CA VAL A 98 9.76 9.91 11.12
C VAL A 98 8.79 9.70 9.94
N ASP A 99 8.67 10.70 9.05
CA ASP A 99 7.83 10.66 7.86
C ASP A 99 8.57 10.11 6.63
N SER A 100 9.90 10.18 6.63
CA SER A 100 10.71 9.65 5.53
C SER A 100 10.54 8.13 5.36
N GLY A 101 10.65 7.66 4.11
CA GLY A 101 10.47 6.27 3.76
C GLY A 101 9.03 5.77 3.86
N ARG A 102 8.03 6.64 3.68
CA ARG A 102 6.59 6.28 3.80
C ARG A 102 5.75 6.55 2.56
N TRP A 103 6.29 7.29 1.58
CA TRP A 103 5.61 7.59 0.32
C TRP A 103 6.64 7.64 -0.79
N LEU A 104 6.47 6.80 -1.80
CA LEU A 104 7.29 6.79 -3.01
C LEU A 104 6.36 6.67 -4.21
N GLU A 105 6.47 7.64 -5.11
CA GLU A 105 5.77 7.62 -6.39
C GLU A 105 6.75 7.27 -7.51
N ALA A 106 6.27 6.56 -8.52
CA ALA A 106 6.92 6.47 -9.83
C ALA A 106 5.88 6.60 -10.94
N GLU A 107 6.28 7.23 -12.04
CA GLU A 107 5.50 7.16 -13.27
C GLU A 107 5.67 5.78 -13.92
N VAL A 108 4.57 5.19 -14.39
CA VAL A 108 4.56 3.97 -15.20
C VAL A 108 3.82 4.29 -16.49
N SER A 109 4.50 4.12 -17.62
CA SER A 109 3.85 4.27 -18.92
C SER A 109 2.87 3.11 -19.16
N LEU A 110 1.65 3.42 -19.56
CA LEU A 110 0.62 2.43 -19.85
C LEU A 110 0.56 2.10 -21.35
N PRO A 111 0.25 0.84 -21.71
CA PRO A 111 -0.16 0.49 -23.07
C PRO A 111 -1.31 1.39 -23.53
N GLY A 112 -1.14 2.08 -24.67
CA GLY A 112 -2.14 3.02 -25.19
C GLY A 112 -1.81 4.51 -24.98
N GLY A 113 -0.66 4.85 -24.39
CA GLY A 113 -0.13 6.21 -24.37
C GLY A 113 -0.52 7.06 -23.16
N GLY A 114 -1.14 6.44 -22.15
CA GLY A 114 -1.37 7.07 -20.84
C GLY A 114 -0.24 6.81 -19.85
N SER A 115 -0.35 7.39 -18.66
CA SER A 115 0.55 7.18 -17.53
C SER A 115 -0.21 6.81 -16.25
N LEU A 116 0.47 6.06 -15.40
CA LEU A 116 0.04 5.69 -14.08
C LEU A 116 1.05 6.23 -13.07
N THR A 117 0.61 7.07 -12.14
CA THR A 117 1.37 7.35 -10.92
C THR A 117 1.16 6.18 -9.97
N LEU A 118 2.14 5.29 -9.90
CA LEU A 118 2.16 4.19 -8.94
C LEU A 118 2.79 4.65 -7.63
N VAL A 119 2.11 4.41 -6.51
CA VAL A 119 2.59 4.82 -5.18
C VAL A 119 2.71 3.61 -4.27
N SER A 120 3.86 3.48 -3.61
CA SER A 120 4.01 2.63 -2.41
C SER A 120 3.94 3.51 -1.18
N ALA A 121 2.92 3.29 -0.35
CA ALA A 121 2.61 4.07 0.84
C ALA A 121 2.64 3.21 2.10
N TYR A 122 3.31 3.69 3.15
CA TYR A 122 3.35 3.09 4.47
C TYR A 122 2.92 4.11 5.52
N LEU A 123 1.62 4.14 5.82
CA LEU A 123 1.08 5.08 6.79
C LEU A 123 1.55 4.70 8.20
N HIS A 124 1.70 5.68 9.07
CA HIS A 124 2.15 5.43 10.44
C HIS A 124 1.20 4.47 11.16
N SER A 125 1.77 3.45 11.81
CA SER A 125 1.11 2.80 12.94
C SER A 125 0.95 3.81 14.08
N GLY A 126 -0.11 3.72 14.87
CA GLY A 126 -0.34 4.63 16.00
C GLY A 126 -0.33 3.92 17.34
N GLU A 127 -0.35 4.72 18.39
CA GLU A 127 -0.43 4.29 19.79
C GLU A 127 -1.20 5.36 20.56
N LEU A 128 -2.41 5.04 21.01
CA LEU A 128 -3.36 6.01 21.57
C LEU A 128 -2.75 6.80 22.73
N GLY A 129 -2.97 8.11 22.75
CA GLY A 129 -2.46 9.00 23.79
C GLY A 129 -0.94 9.23 23.75
N SER A 130 -0.28 8.95 22.62
CA SER A 130 1.15 9.17 22.43
C SER A 130 1.45 10.08 21.25
N GLU A 131 2.69 10.59 21.20
CA GLU A 131 3.22 11.36 20.07
C GLU A 131 3.10 10.60 18.73
N LYS A 132 3.18 9.25 18.74
CA LYS A 132 3.02 8.46 17.51
C LYS A 132 1.62 8.59 16.92
N GLN A 133 0.59 8.72 17.75
CA GLN A 133 -0.77 8.93 17.26
C GLN A 133 -0.91 10.33 16.66
N GLU A 134 -0.32 11.34 17.27
CA GLU A 134 -0.29 12.71 16.75
C GLU A 134 0.44 12.76 15.39
N GLN A 135 1.60 12.10 15.29
CA GLN A 135 2.35 11.94 14.04
C GLN A 135 1.53 11.22 12.96
N LYS A 136 0.80 10.16 13.32
CA LYS A 136 -0.11 9.44 12.41
C LYS A 136 -1.18 10.37 11.85
N LEU A 137 -1.91 11.07 12.72
CA LEU A 137 -3.00 11.96 12.30
C LEU A 137 -2.48 13.13 11.44
N ALA A 138 -1.36 13.75 11.82
CA ALA A 138 -0.74 14.81 11.03
C ALA A 138 -0.30 14.32 9.64
N TYR A 139 0.26 13.10 9.56
CA TYR A 139 0.64 12.50 8.28
C TYR A 139 -0.56 12.17 7.41
N LEU A 140 -1.66 11.66 8.01
CA LEU A 140 -2.91 11.37 7.31
C LEU A 140 -3.52 12.64 6.68
N GLU A 141 -3.44 13.79 7.36
CA GLU A 141 -3.89 15.06 6.78
C GLU A 141 -3.09 15.42 5.52
N ARG A 142 -1.76 15.24 5.54
CA ARG A 142 -0.90 15.51 4.38
C ARG A 142 -1.15 14.51 3.26
N ALA A 143 -1.27 13.22 3.58
CA ALA A 143 -1.62 12.18 2.62
C ALA A 143 -2.99 12.45 1.96
N THR A 144 -3.97 12.96 2.72
CA THR A 144 -5.28 13.37 2.20
C THR A 144 -5.15 14.47 1.14
N LYS A 145 -4.30 15.48 1.38
CA LYS A 145 -4.03 16.56 0.42
C LYS A 145 -3.38 16.00 -0.85
N ARG A 146 -2.36 15.15 -0.71
CA ARG A 146 -1.69 14.53 -1.87
C ARG A 146 -2.63 13.64 -2.68
N LEU A 147 -3.46 12.84 -2.01
CA LEU A 147 -4.47 12.02 -2.67
C LEU A 147 -5.46 12.88 -3.48
N SER A 148 -5.87 14.01 -2.91
CA SER A 148 -6.77 14.95 -3.58
C SER A 148 -6.14 15.54 -4.84
N GLU A 149 -4.84 15.86 -4.81
CA GLU A 149 -4.08 16.31 -5.99
C GLU A 149 -4.02 15.23 -7.08
N LEU A 150 -3.66 13.99 -6.71
CA LEU A 150 -3.60 12.86 -7.65
C LEU A 150 -4.96 12.61 -8.32
N ALA A 151 -6.04 12.62 -7.53
CA ALA A 151 -7.40 12.49 -8.03
C ALA A 151 -7.81 13.66 -8.94
N ALA A 152 -7.43 14.90 -8.60
CA ALA A 152 -7.70 16.06 -9.43
C ALA A 152 -6.97 15.99 -10.78
N THR A 153 -5.70 15.58 -10.78
CA THR A 153 -4.92 15.34 -12.00
C THR A 153 -5.58 14.28 -12.88
N ALA A 154 -5.98 13.14 -12.31
CA ALA A 154 -6.63 12.08 -13.07
C ALA A 154 -7.98 12.50 -13.66
N ARG A 155 -8.79 13.27 -12.91
CA ARG A 155 -10.06 13.82 -13.43
C ARG A 155 -9.82 14.81 -14.56
N ALA A 156 -8.82 15.69 -14.44
CA ALA A 156 -8.50 16.70 -15.45
C ALA A 156 -7.97 16.08 -16.75
N ALA A 157 -7.20 15.00 -16.65
CA ALA A 157 -6.66 14.29 -17.80
C ALA A 157 -7.72 13.48 -18.57
N GLY A 158 -8.81 13.07 -17.89
CA GLY A 158 -9.84 12.21 -18.45
C GLY A 158 -9.47 10.72 -18.41
N ALA A 159 -10.44 9.87 -18.77
CA ALA A 159 -10.27 8.43 -18.76
C ALA A 159 -9.16 8.01 -19.76
N GLY A 160 -8.17 7.25 -19.29
CA GLY A 160 -7.11 6.67 -20.11
C GLY A 160 -5.85 7.51 -20.32
N ALA A 161 -5.79 8.75 -19.84
CA ALA A 161 -4.61 9.62 -19.99
C ALA A 161 -3.67 9.57 -18.78
N ALA A 162 -4.08 10.07 -17.61
CA ALA A 162 -3.29 9.99 -16.38
C ALA A 162 -4.13 9.37 -15.27
N GLN A 163 -3.63 8.34 -14.61
CA GLN A 163 -4.29 7.66 -13.50
C GLN A 163 -3.35 7.56 -12.29
N ALA A 164 -3.88 7.25 -11.11
CA ALA A 164 -3.07 7.00 -9.93
C ALA A 164 -3.52 5.72 -9.21
N LEU A 165 -2.54 5.01 -8.67
CA LEU A 165 -2.75 3.85 -7.82
C LEU A 165 -1.90 3.99 -6.56
N VAL A 166 -2.58 4.10 -5.41
CA VAL A 166 -1.93 4.17 -4.11
C VAL A 166 -2.03 2.81 -3.42
N CYS A 167 -0.90 2.14 -3.32
CA CYS A 167 -0.78 0.82 -2.73
C CYS A 167 -0.10 0.88 -1.36
N GLY A 168 -0.54 0.04 -0.43
CA GLY A 168 0.29 -0.29 0.73
C GLY A 168 -0.46 -0.48 2.03
N ASP A 169 0.31 -0.53 3.10
CA ASP A 169 -0.15 -0.70 4.47
C ASP A 169 -0.58 0.66 5.04
N PHE A 170 -1.90 0.80 5.21
CA PHE A 170 -2.52 2.01 5.73
C PHE A 170 -2.69 1.98 7.26
N ASN A 171 -2.37 0.84 7.91
CA ASN A 171 -2.49 0.68 9.37
C ASN A 171 -3.89 1.01 9.93
N ILE A 172 -4.93 0.92 9.11
CA ILE A 172 -6.32 1.28 9.43
C ILE A 172 -7.27 0.29 8.74
N VAL A 173 -8.23 -0.25 9.49
CA VAL A 173 -9.35 -1.01 8.94
C VAL A 173 -10.48 -0.02 8.59
N ARG A 174 -11.32 -0.28 7.59
CA ARG A 174 -12.45 0.62 7.27
C ARG A 174 -13.76 0.19 7.93
N THR A 175 -13.96 -1.11 8.12
CA THR A 175 -15.24 -1.65 8.59
C THR A 175 -15.05 -2.82 9.55
N GLU A 176 -16.12 -3.23 10.25
CA GLU A 176 -16.15 -4.47 11.05
C GLU A 176 -15.77 -5.71 10.21
N ARG A 177 -16.04 -5.66 8.91
CA ARG A 177 -15.66 -6.73 7.98
C ARG A 177 -14.16 -6.83 7.73
N ASP A 178 -13.39 -5.81 8.08
CA ASP A 178 -11.96 -5.72 7.83
C ASP A 178 -11.13 -6.24 9.02
N ILE A 179 -11.75 -6.77 10.08
CA ILE A 179 -11.04 -7.32 11.24
C ILE A 179 -11.86 -8.42 11.90
N LYS A 180 -11.22 -9.54 12.24
CA LYS A 180 -11.92 -10.68 12.89
C LYS A 180 -12.57 -10.32 14.23
N ASN A 181 -11.87 -9.54 15.05
CA ASN A 181 -12.23 -9.22 16.42
C ASN A 181 -12.58 -7.73 16.58
N TRP A 182 -13.56 -7.23 15.84
CA TRP A 182 -13.95 -5.80 15.85
C TRP A 182 -14.25 -5.24 17.25
N LYS A 183 -15.25 -5.80 17.95
CA LYS A 183 -15.75 -5.28 19.26
C LYS A 183 -14.67 -5.01 20.33
N PRO A 184 -13.67 -5.89 20.54
CA PRO A 184 -12.61 -5.60 21.50
C PRO A 184 -11.58 -4.57 21.04
N ASN A 185 -11.50 -4.24 19.74
CA ASN A 185 -10.51 -3.29 19.19
C ASN A 185 -11.10 -1.92 18.84
N HIS A 186 -12.38 -1.88 18.43
CA HIS A 186 -13.06 -0.66 17.99
C HIS A 186 -13.03 0.42 19.08
N ASN A 187 -12.54 1.60 18.71
CA ASN A 187 -12.29 2.76 19.57
C ASN A 187 -11.39 2.47 20.80
N LYS A 188 -10.54 1.45 20.72
CA LYS A 188 -9.61 1.02 21.79
C LYS A 188 -8.19 0.80 21.31
N VAL A 189 -7.97 0.63 20.01
CA VAL A 189 -6.68 0.35 19.40
C VAL A 189 -6.52 1.24 18.17
N SER A 190 -5.34 1.85 18.00
CA SER A 190 -5.03 2.58 16.76
C SER A 190 -5.13 1.64 15.55
N GLY A 191 -5.68 2.16 14.46
CA GLY A 191 -6.09 1.44 13.28
C GLY A 191 -7.56 1.00 13.30
N VAL A 192 -8.26 1.16 14.43
CA VAL A 192 -9.69 0.81 14.59
C VAL A 192 -10.46 1.93 15.31
N MET A 193 -9.97 3.17 15.20
CA MET A 193 -10.63 4.36 15.76
C MET A 193 -11.57 4.98 14.73
N ASP A 194 -12.73 5.47 15.16
CA ASP A 194 -13.70 6.13 14.26
C ASP A 194 -13.09 7.30 13.50
N GLU A 195 -12.21 8.08 14.13
CA GLU A 195 -11.49 9.18 13.47
C GLU A 195 -10.60 8.70 12.33
N GLU A 196 -9.87 7.61 12.52
CA GLU A 196 -8.98 7.03 11.51
C GLU A 196 -9.79 6.38 10.36
N ILE A 197 -10.87 5.68 10.72
CA ILE A 197 -11.81 5.07 9.76
C ILE A 197 -12.44 6.15 8.88
N ALA A 198 -12.93 7.24 9.49
CA ALA A 198 -13.58 8.34 8.77
C ALA A 198 -12.66 8.98 7.72
N ILE A 199 -11.35 9.04 7.97
CA ILE A 199 -10.36 9.53 7.00
C ILE A 199 -10.31 8.61 5.77
N LEU A 200 -10.18 7.29 5.96
CA LEU A 200 -10.15 6.34 4.83
C LEU A 200 -11.50 6.26 4.09
N ASP A 201 -12.62 6.38 4.80
CA ASP A 201 -13.94 6.45 4.19
C ASP A 201 -14.11 7.71 3.33
N ALA A 202 -13.54 8.84 3.75
CA ALA A 202 -13.51 10.04 2.92
C ALA A 202 -12.62 9.87 1.66
N TRP A 203 -11.67 8.96 1.68
CA TRP A 203 -10.77 8.69 0.54
C TRP A 203 -11.39 7.76 -0.52
N MET A 204 -12.21 6.80 -0.10
CA MET A 204 -12.52 5.64 -0.94
C MET A 204 -14.00 5.36 -1.11
N SER A 205 -14.38 5.09 -2.36
CA SER A 205 -15.65 4.47 -2.73
C SER A 205 -15.54 2.94 -2.72
N ASP A 206 -16.66 2.26 -2.48
CA ASP A 206 -16.81 0.80 -2.57
C ASP A 206 -17.40 0.36 -3.94
N SER A 207 -17.31 1.23 -4.95
CA SER A 207 -17.81 0.99 -6.31
C SER A 207 -16.71 1.29 -7.32
N LEU A 208 -16.56 0.42 -8.32
CA LEU A 208 -15.51 0.51 -9.34
C LEU A 208 -15.66 1.79 -10.18
N GLU A 209 -16.88 2.28 -10.37
CA GLU A 209 -17.17 3.54 -11.04
C GLU A 209 -16.80 4.77 -10.18
N GLY A 210 -16.49 4.57 -8.91
CA GLY A 210 -16.21 5.62 -7.94
C GLY A 210 -17.44 6.49 -7.65
N THR A 211 -17.20 7.63 -7.01
CA THR A 211 -18.23 8.67 -6.83
C THR A 211 -17.61 10.05 -6.95
N ALA A 212 -18.43 11.07 -7.15
CA ALA A 212 -17.98 12.46 -7.08
C ALA A 212 -17.47 12.88 -5.68
N LYS A 213 -17.84 12.13 -4.62
CA LYS A 213 -17.46 12.44 -3.24
C LYS A 213 -16.08 11.92 -2.86
N HIS A 214 -15.68 10.78 -3.42
CA HIS A 214 -14.42 10.13 -3.04
C HIS A 214 -13.34 10.38 -4.10
N PRO A 215 -12.08 10.65 -3.69
CA PRO A 215 -10.97 10.79 -4.62
C PRO A 215 -10.60 9.48 -5.33
N ALA A 216 -10.86 8.33 -4.70
CA ALA A 216 -10.45 7.03 -5.21
C ALA A 216 -11.44 5.91 -4.84
N VAL A 217 -11.07 4.68 -5.19
CA VAL A 217 -11.84 3.45 -4.98
C VAL A 217 -11.01 2.47 -4.14
N ASP A 218 -11.61 1.86 -3.12
CA ASP A 218 -11.09 0.66 -2.45
C ASP A 218 -11.35 -0.54 -3.36
N VAL A 219 -10.36 -0.90 -4.19
CA VAL A 219 -10.58 -1.85 -5.28
C VAL A 219 -10.94 -3.26 -4.77
N THR A 220 -10.34 -3.69 -3.66
CA THR A 220 -10.67 -4.98 -3.03
C THR A 220 -12.14 -5.02 -2.60
N ARG A 221 -12.63 -3.96 -1.94
CA ARG A 221 -14.02 -3.90 -1.49
C ARG A 221 -14.99 -3.78 -2.66
N ALA A 222 -14.64 -3.01 -3.68
CA ALA A 222 -15.45 -2.84 -4.88
C ALA A 222 -15.60 -4.15 -5.68
N LEU A 223 -14.56 -5.00 -5.72
CA LEU A 223 -14.63 -6.30 -6.40
C LEU A 223 -15.37 -7.37 -5.59
N LEU A 224 -15.16 -7.43 -4.28
CA LEU A 224 -15.66 -8.53 -3.44
C LEU A 224 -17.00 -8.24 -2.76
N GLY A 225 -17.45 -6.98 -2.74
CA GLY A 225 -18.66 -6.58 -2.02
C GLY A 225 -18.50 -6.75 -0.50
N GLU A 226 -19.60 -6.98 0.22
CA GLU A 226 -19.64 -6.98 1.69
C GLU A 226 -19.18 -8.29 2.36
N VAL A 227 -18.03 -8.83 1.98
CA VAL A 227 -17.44 -10.03 2.61
C VAL A 227 -16.58 -9.71 3.84
N GLN A 228 -16.49 -10.64 4.80
CA GLN A 228 -15.52 -10.57 5.89
C GLN A 228 -14.11 -10.89 5.35
N GLY A 229 -13.16 -10.00 5.60
CA GLY A 229 -11.84 -10.05 4.98
C GLY A 229 -11.89 -9.73 3.48
N PRO A 230 -10.97 -10.28 2.65
CA PRO A 230 -9.80 -11.06 3.07
C PRO A 230 -8.87 -10.21 3.94
N TYR A 231 -8.25 -10.84 4.94
CA TYR A 231 -7.26 -10.16 5.79
C TYR A 231 -5.90 -10.16 5.12
N THR A 232 -5.11 -9.13 5.39
CA THR A 232 -3.76 -8.95 4.85
C THR A 232 -2.71 -8.93 5.95
N TRP A 233 -3.10 -8.88 7.22
CA TRP A 233 -2.19 -8.89 8.36
C TRP A 233 -2.67 -9.80 9.49
N TRP A 234 -1.72 -10.49 10.13
CA TRP A 234 -1.95 -11.22 11.38
C TRP A 234 -0.76 -11.04 12.31
N SER A 235 -1.02 -10.78 13.60
CA SER A 235 0.05 -10.70 14.60
C SER A 235 0.98 -11.93 14.55
N GLN A 236 2.29 -11.70 14.67
CA GLN A 236 3.27 -12.77 14.94
C GLN A 236 3.10 -13.36 16.35
N ARG A 237 2.31 -12.73 17.23
CA ARG A 237 2.12 -13.18 18.60
C ARG A 237 0.94 -14.14 18.70
N GLY A 238 1.16 -15.26 19.41
CA GLY A 238 0.12 -16.23 19.69
C GLY A 238 -0.35 -16.98 18.45
N LYS A 239 -1.64 -17.26 18.36
CA LYS A 239 -2.26 -18.09 17.30
C LYS A 239 -3.10 -17.27 16.33
N ALA A 240 -2.79 -15.98 16.15
CA ALA A 240 -3.59 -15.09 15.32
C ALA A 240 -3.66 -15.58 13.87
N PHE A 241 -2.53 -16.03 13.31
CA PHE A 241 -2.49 -16.61 11.98
C PHE A 241 -3.34 -17.89 11.90
N ASP A 242 -3.09 -18.88 12.77
CA ASP A 242 -3.77 -20.18 12.73
C ASP A 242 -5.29 -20.07 12.89
N ASN A 243 -5.76 -19.14 13.73
CA ASN A 243 -7.18 -18.90 13.99
C ASN A 243 -7.82 -17.92 13.00
N ASP A 244 -7.06 -17.44 12.01
CA ASP A 244 -7.45 -16.41 11.07
C ASP A 244 -8.00 -15.14 11.75
N ALA A 245 -7.37 -14.75 12.86
CA ALA A 245 -7.66 -13.52 13.60
C ALA A 245 -6.90 -12.33 12.99
N GLY A 246 -7.21 -12.04 11.73
CA GLY A 246 -6.51 -11.04 10.91
C GLY A 246 -7.22 -9.70 10.79
N TRP A 247 -6.51 -8.76 10.17
CA TRP A 247 -6.94 -7.42 9.82
C TRP A 247 -6.68 -7.19 8.33
N ARG A 248 -7.55 -6.45 7.64
CA ARG A 248 -7.32 -5.92 6.29
C ARG A 248 -6.87 -4.48 6.44
N ILE A 249 -5.57 -4.27 6.33
CA ILE A 249 -4.94 -2.95 6.46
C ILE A 249 -4.06 -2.60 5.27
N ASP A 250 -3.91 -3.53 4.31
CA ASP A 250 -3.22 -3.29 3.04
C ASP A 250 -4.25 -3.05 1.94
N TYR A 251 -4.04 -2.00 1.14
CA TYR A 251 -5.01 -1.52 0.15
C TYR A 251 -4.34 -1.28 -1.19
N GLN A 252 -5.14 -1.39 -2.26
CA GLN A 252 -4.88 -0.77 -3.55
C GLN A 252 -6.01 0.23 -3.82
N MET A 253 -5.69 1.51 -3.68
CA MET A 253 -6.61 2.61 -3.84
C MET A 253 -6.42 3.26 -5.21
N ALA A 254 -7.35 3.02 -6.13
CA ALA A 254 -7.24 3.43 -7.53
C ALA A 254 -8.11 4.65 -7.84
N THR A 255 -7.65 5.54 -8.71
CA THR A 255 -8.53 6.53 -9.33
C THR A 255 -9.64 5.83 -10.11
N PRO A 256 -10.88 6.38 -10.18
CA PRO A 256 -12.02 5.67 -10.78
C PRO A 256 -11.77 5.16 -12.21
N GLY A 257 -11.07 5.93 -13.04
CA GLY A 257 -10.75 5.52 -14.41
C GLY A 257 -9.83 4.29 -14.49
N LEU A 258 -8.98 4.05 -13.50
CA LEU A 258 -8.19 2.82 -13.38
C LEU A 258 -9.00 1.70 -12.72
N ALA A 259 -9.79 2.03 -11.71
CA ALA A 259 -10.58 1.07 -10.94
C ALA A 259 -11.53 0.25 -11.83
N THR A 260 -12.13 0.86 -12.86
CA THR A 260 -13.00 0.15 -13.81
C THR A 260 -12.32 -0.96 -14.62
N HIS A 261 -10.98 -0.99 -14.65
CA HIS A 261 -10.22 -2.07 -15.29
C HIS A 261 -9.87 -3.21 -14.33
N ALA A 262 -10.14 -3.06 -13.02
CA ALA A 262 -9.87 -4.12 -12.05
C ALA A 262 -10.77 -5.32 -12.31
N ALA A 263 -10.18 -6.50 -12.39
CA ALA A 263 -10.88 -7.74 -12.74
C ALA A 263 -10.80 -8.80 -11.64
N GLU A 264 -9.63 -8.94 -11.01
CA GLU A 264 -9.38 -9.99 -10.04
C GLU A 264 -8.61 -9.44 -8.84
N VAL A 265 -8.91 -9.96 -7.66
CA VAL A 265 -8.18 -9.69 -6.43
C VAL A 265 -7.79 -11.00 -5.76
N SER A 266 -6.56 -11.07 -5.26
CA SER A 266 -6.06 -12.21 -4.51
C SER A 266 -5.22 -11.75 -3.32
N VAL A 267 -5.29 -12.50 -2.23
CA VAL A 267 -4.39 -12.34 -1.08
C VAL A 267 -3.64 -13.65 -0.87
N TRP A 268 -2.33 -13.62 -1.02
CA TRP A 268 -1.50 -14.82 -0.84
C TRP A 268 -1.25 -15.06 0.65
N ARG A 269 -1.97 -16.02 1.22
CA ARG A 269 -1.74 -16.46 2.61
C ARG A 269 -0.78 -17.65 2.60
N ALA A 270 0.31 -17.55 3.37
CA ALA A 270 1.28 -18.65 3.50
C ALA A 270 0.59 -19.96 3.94
N PRO A 271 1.05 -21.15 3.48
CA PRO A 271 0.40 -22.42 3.81
C PRO A 271 0.41 -22.75 5.31
N SER A 272 1.44 -22.29 6.03
CA SER A 272 1.56 -22.43 7.49
C SER A 272 2.19 -21.20 8.12
N TYR A 273 2.09 -21.08 9.45
CA TYR A 273 2.74 -20.02 10.21
C TYR A 273 4.26 -19.97 9.98
N ALA A 274 4.91 -21.13 9.85
CA ALA A 274 6.36 -21.24 9.70
C ALA A 274 6.85 -20.75 8.32
N GLU A 275 6.00 -20.82 7.30
CA GLU A 275 6.30 -20.40 5.92
C GLU A 275 6.05 -18.90 5.68
N ARG A 276 5.68 -18.16 6.73
CA ARG A 276 5.50 -16.70 6.66
C ARG A 276 6.85 -16.00 6.65
N TRP A 277 7.07 -15.19 5.63
CA TRP A 277 8.20 -14.29 5.55
C TRP A 277 7.91 -12.88 6.09
N SER A 278 6.63 -12.49 6.17
CA SER A 278 6.12 -11.27 6.81
C SER A 278 4.92 -11.56 7.71
N ASP A 279 4.57 -10.63 8.60
CA ASP A 279 3.25 -10.63 9.24
C ASP A 279 2.11 -10.24 8.31
N HIS A 280 2.44 -9.59 7.19
CA HIS A 280 1.50 -9.30 6.12
C HIS A 280 1.50 -10.36 5.01
N ALA A 281 0.42 -10.42 4.27
CA ALA A 281 0.22 -11.21 3.06
C ALA A 281 0.18 -10.28 1.84
N PRO A 282 0.79 -10.67 0.70
CA PRO A 282 0.66 -9.95 -0.56
C PRO A 282 -0.79 -9.81 -1.02
N LEU A 283 -1.21 -8.57 -1.28
CA LEU A 283 -2.46 -8.22 -1.93
C LEU A 283 -2.19 -7.91 -3.41
N SER A 284 -2.73 -8.74 -4.30
CA SER A 284 -2.55 -8.59 -5.75
C SER A 284 -3.87 -8.29 -6.45
N ILE A 285 -3.84 -7.36 -7.40
CA ILE A 285 -4.98 -7.00 -8.23
C ILE A 285 -4.56 -7.04 -9.70
N THR A 286 -5.40 -7.67 -10.52
CA THR A 286 -5.23 -7.70 -11.98
C THR A 286 -6.10 -6.62 -12.61
N TYR A 287 -5.47 -5.74 -13.38
CA TYR A 287 -6.10 -4.71 -14.21
C TYR A 287 -6.02 -5.10 -15.68
N GLN A 288 -7.17 -5.05 -16.38
CA GLN A 288 -7.32 -5.30 -17.81
C GLN A 288 -6.87 -4.08 -18.63
N ILE A 289 -5.55 -3.88 -18.65
CA ILE A 289 -4.79 -2.85 -19.38
C ILE A 289 -3.59 -3.53 -20.04
#